data_AF-A0A926EB57-F1
#
_entry.id   AF-A0A926EB57-F1
#
_cell.length_a   1.000
_cell.length_b   1.000
_cell.length_c   1.000
_cell.angle_alpha   90.00
_cell.angle_beta   90.00
_cell.angle_gamma   90.00
#
_symmetry.space_group_name_H-M   'P 1'
#
loop_
_entity.id
_entity.type
_entity.pdbx_description
1 polymer ?
#
loop_
_entity_poly.entity_id
_entity_poly.type
_entity_poly.pdbx_seq_one_letter_code
_entity_poly.pdbx_strand_id
1 'polypeptide(L)'
;MEKKKAKAMVISILAICTALSLCFSVLLSDPAALTGKKVKDNQNPIKWVEFNIPYEVLKRAMDIDIDTYDEQTHIDWVDILAYLGAKYGGNFDNYKKQDMDSFVSEVKKGKSTATITKDMEYFNYYSRAYGAVLNGFLGEYQIKIPDKESGEETWKKAYGLKAFSPIADGFYYSDFDDFGENRSYGYSRRHLGHDMMASVGTPVIAVESGTIEALGWNQYGGWRLGIRSYDKQRYYYYAHLQKDDPYADNLYVGATVTAGDVIGYTGQTGYSLKENTNNIDTPHLHFGMQLVFDEEAKDSPTQIWIDLYSITKLLSSHRCTVIKNETTGKYERKYPFIEKNHYLEEMQASAETSNANEIQLPIIMYHSILKENKNNNKYIVSPKLFEEDLKYLKEQGYTPVFMKDVISFVEGKSKLPKKPIVITFDDGYYNNYYYAYPLLKKYNMKAVISVVGKMSDEFSNSNDKNPNYAHVTWDDILEMHLSGYWEIQNHSYDCHTYDQRNGVSQVSNESDSHYKSFLTSDICHLQDKIAYVTGVAPNTFTYPFGAFNENTDTVLKDIGFKATLSCTEGVSTVKKGDPQCLYKLKRHLRPPDIPAKEFFTFLQ
;
A
#
# COMPACT_ATOMS: atom_id res chain seq x y z
N MET A 1 -68.90 50.78 -19.44
CA MET A 1 -67.50 50.44 -19.79
C MET A 1 -67.05 49.36 -18.81
N GLU A 2 -67.60 48.17 -19.04
CA GLU A 2 -67.51 46.98 -18.19
C GLU A 2 -67.22 45.83 -19.14
N LYS A 3 -65.96 45.36 -19.18
CA LYS A 3 -65.52 44.07 -19.73
C LYS A 3 -63.99 44.03 -19.66
N LYS A 4 -63.48 43.71 -18.46
CA LYS A 4 -62.22 42.99 -18.20
C LYS A 4 -62.12 42.57 -16.71
N LYS A 5 -63.28 42.24 -16.12
CA LYS A 5 -63.42 41.49 -14.85
C LYS A 5 -63.57 40.00 -15.20
N ALA A 6 -63.23 39.14 -14.24
CA ALA A 6 -63.65 37.74 -14.15
C ALA A 6 -62.88 36.67 -14.96
N LYS A 7 -61.53 36.64 -14.86
CA LYS A 7 -60.76 35.44 -15.29
C LYS A 7 -59.49 35.05 -14.53
N ALA A 8 -59.17 35.67 -13.39
CA ALA A 8 -57.94 35.31 -12.64
C ALA A 8 -58.14 35.01 -11.15
N MET A 9 -59.39 35.02 -10.64
CA MET A 9 -59.69 34.76 -9.22
C MET A 9 -60.63 33.57 -8.99
N VAL A 10 -60.84 32.71 -10.00
CA VAL A 10 -61.66 31.48 -9.93
C VAL A 10 -60.94 30.28 -10.58
N ILE A 11 -59.65 30.41 -10.88
CA ILE A 11 -58.79 29.24 -11.20
C ILE A 11 -58.32 28.66 -9.87
N SER A 12 -59.23 27.87 -9.30
CA SER A 12 -58.92 26.55 -8.75
C SER A 12 -58.32 26.47 -7.35
N ILE A 13 -59.01 27.12 -6.42
CA ILE A 13 -59.37 26.57 -5.08
C ILE A 13 -60.38 25.39 -5.22
N LEU A 14 -60.45 24.79 -6.40
CA LEU A 14 -61.20 23.58 -6.75
C LEU A 14 -60.27 22.55 -7.44
N ALA A 15 -59.01 22.50 -6.98
CA ALA A 15 -58.17 21.29 -6.94
C ALA A 15 -58.00 20.84 -5.47
N ILE A 16 -59.09 21.01 -4.71
CA ILE A 16 -59.47 20.20 -3.56
C ILE A 16 -59.65 18.75 -4.07
N CYS A 17 -59.21 17.78 -3.26
CA CYS A 17 -59.58 16.34 -3.26
C CYS A 17 -58.62 15.24 -3.77
N THR A 18 -57.32 15.47 -4.04
CA THR A 18 -56.40 14.32 -4.34
C THR A 18 -55.10 14.25 -3.56
N ALA A 19 -54.78 15.19 -2.66
CA ALA A 19 -53.46 15.22 -2.02
C ALA A 19 -53.42 14.84 -0.52
N LEU A 20 -54.54 14.50 0.11
CA LEU A 20 -54.59 14.26 1.57
C LEU A 20 -55.56 13.15 2.01
N SER A 21 -55.86 12.19 1.12
CA SER A 21 -56.58 10.96 1.50
C SER A 21 -56.04 9.72 0.77
N LEU A 22 -54.76 9.39 1.00
CA LEU A 22 -54.32 8.00 1.02
C LEU A 22 -53.56 7.76 2.33
N CYS A 23 -54.38 7.42 3.31
CA CYS A 23 -54.03 6.60 4.44
C CYS A 23 -53.03 5.49 4.05
N PHE A 24 -51.98 5.34 4.86
CA PHE A 24 -51.89 4.15 5.71
C PHE A 24 -52.08 2.80 4.98
N SER A 25 -51.12 2.45 4.11
CA SER A 25 -50.69 1.06 3.86
C SER A 25 -49.60 1.04 2.78
N VAL A 26 -48.35 1.26 3.17
CA VAL A 26 -47.21 0.68 2.43
C VAL A 26 -46.50 -0.27 3.38
N LEU A 27 -47.24 -1.31 3.75
CA LEU A 27 -46.68 -2.60 4.05
C LEU A 27 -46.58 -3.33 2.71
N LEU A 28 -45.43 -3.96 2.49
CA LEU A 28 -45.25 -5.16 1.67
C LEU A 28 -45.41 -4.98 0.15
N SER A 29 -44.31 -4.66 -0.52
CA SER A 29 -43.78 -5.54 -1.58
C SER A 29 -42.45 -4.98 -2.09
N ASP A 30 -41.40 -5.62 -1.61
CA ASP A 30 -40.09 -5.67 -2.23
C ASP A 30 -40.21 -6.11 -3.71
N PRO A 31 -39.76 -5.33 -4.71
CA PRO A 31 -39.78 -5.78 -6.10
C PRO A 31 -38.74 -6.88 -6.38
N ALA A 32 -37.93 -7.28 -5.39
CA ALA A 32 -37.07 -8.46 -5.50
C ALA A 32 -37.83 -9.79 -5.31
N ALA A 33 -39.07 -9.76 -4.81
CA ALA A 33 -39.86 -10.96 -4.55
C ALA A 33 -40.75 -11.35 -5.76
N LEU A 34 -40.21 -11.46 -6.97
CA LEU A 34 -40.93 -12.06 -8.11
C LEU A 34 -40.06 -12.47 -9.30
N THR A 35 -38.85 -12.97 -9.07
CA THR A 35 -38.29 -13.97 -9.98
C THR A 35 -37.41 -14.93 -9.17
N GLY A 36 -37.76 -16.22 -9.19
CA GLY A 36 -36.89 -17.25 -8.67
C GLY A 36 -35.56 -17.22 -9.42
N LYS A 37 -34.54 -16.62 -8.80
CA LYS A 37 -33.15 -16.72 -9.23
C LYS A 37 -32.28 -17.05 -8.03
N LYS A 38 -31.72 -18.26 -8.13
CA LYS A 38 -30.69 -18.83 -7.29
C LYS A 38 -29.63 -17.81 -6.88
N VAL A 39 -29.28 -17.87 -5.60
CA VAL A 39 -28.06 -17.37 -4.94
C VAL A 39 -26.93 -17.06 -5.93
N LYS A 40 -26.65 -15.77 -6.09
CA LYS A 40 -25.42 -15.20 -6.67
C LYS A 40 -25.10 -13.91 -5.92
N ASP A 41 -24.51 -14.00 -4.73
CA ASP A 41 -24.02 -12.81 -4.01
C ASP A 41 -22.51 -12.83 -3.76
N ASN A 42 -21.75 -13.56 -4.59
CA ASN A 42 -20.30 -13.65 -4.48
C ASN A 42 -19.53 -12.74 -5.46
N GLN A 43 -20.18 -11.77 -6.14
CA GLN A 43 -19.50 -10.92 -7.12
C GLN A 43 -19.75 -9.41 -7.02
N ASN A 44 -20.73 -8.95 -6.25
CA ASN A 44 -20.94 -7.52 -6.09
C ASN A 44 -20.20 -6.97 -4.86
N PRO A 45 -19.55 -5.80 -4.97
CA PRO A 45 -18.94 -5.14 -3.83
C PRO A 45 -20.02 -4.73 -2.82
N ILE A 46 -19.73 -4.92 -1.54
CA ILE A 46 -20.61 -4.45 -0.45
C ILE A 46 -20.61 -2.92 -0.47
N LYS A 47 -21.80 -2.32 -0.43
CA LYS A 47 -21.99 -0.86 -0.53
C LYS A 47 -22.25 -0.17 0.80
N TRP A 48 -22.53 -0.94 1.84
CA TRP A 48 -22.83 -0.45 3.18
C TRP A 48 -22.51 -1.56 4.19
N VAL A 49 -21.96 -1.16 5.33
CA VAL A 49 -21.72 -2.01 6.50
C VAL A 49 -22.13 -1.23 7.74
N GLU A 50 -22.92 -1.86 8.59
CA GLU A 50 -23.17 -1.41 9.97
C GLU A 50 -22.42 -2.34 10.92
N PHE A 51 -21.62 -1.77 11.81
CA PHE A 51 -20.80 -2.51 12.76
C PHE A 51 -20.95 -1.86 14.13
N ASN A 52 -22.01 -2.23 14.84
CA ASN A 52 -22.43 -1.70 16.14
C ASN A 52 -22.31 -2.79 17.23
N ILE A 53 -21.39 -3.75 17.04
CA ILE A 53 -21.23 -4.90 17.93
C ILE A 53 -20.74 -4.40 19.30
N PRO A 54 -21.44 -4.67 20.42
CA PRO A 54 -21.01 -4.20 21.73
C PRO A 54 -19.69 -4.85 22.15
N TYR A 55 -18.85 -4.10 22.86
CA TYR A 55 -17.57 -4.56 23.41
C TYR A 55 -17.65 -5.93 24.11
N GLU A 56 -18.65 -6.16 24.96
CA GLU A 56 -18.79 -7.43 25.70
C GLU A 56 -19.03 -8.63 24.77
N VAL A 57 -19.68 -8.40 23.63
CA VAL A 57 -19.94 -9.44 22.61
C VAL A 57 -18.67 -9.70 21.80
N LEU A 58 -17.95 -8.65 21.39
CA LEU A 58 -16.66 -8.76 20.70
C LEU A 58 -15.64 -9.51 21.56
N LYS A 59 -15.46 -9.07 22.82
CA LYS A 59 -14.52 -9.66 23.77
C LYS A 59 -14.80 -11.13 23.98
N ARG A 60 -16.07 -11.51 24.15
CA ARG A 60 -16.45 -12.90 24.35
C ARG A 60 -16.24 -13.77 23.11
N ALA A 61 -16.58 -13.28 21.92
CA ALA A 61 -16.33 -14.01 20.68
C ALA A 61 -14.83 -14.22 20.46
N MET A 62 -14.02 -13.17 20.71
CA MET A 62 -12.56 -13.23 20.67
C MET A 62 -11.99 -14.26 21.66
N ASP A 63 -12.48 -14.29 22.89
CA ASP A 63 -12.01 -15.24 23.91
C ASP A 63 -12.31 -16.69 23.49
N ILE A 64 -13.50 -16.96 22.93
CA ILE A 64 -13.85 -18.30 22.44
C ILE A 64 -12.93 -18.75 21.30
N ASP A 65 -12.60 -17.84 20.37
CA ASP A 65 -11.68 -18.13 19.27
C ASP A 65 -10.29 -18.50 19.79
N ILE A 66 -9.73 -17.67 20.67
CA ILE A 66 -8.43 -17.91 21.31
C ILE A 66 -8.43 -19.21 22.11
N ASP A 67 -9.45 -19.44 22.94
CA ASP A 67 -9.54 -20.62 23.82
C ASP A 67 -9.68 -21.93 23.03
N THR A 68 -10.30 -21.88 21.84
CA THR A 68 -10.55 -23.08 21.02
C THR A 68 -9.47 -23.33 19.97
N TYR A 69 -8.45 -22.47 19.84
CA TYR A 69 -7.43 -22.58 18.80
C TYR A 69 -6.71 -23.94 18.77
N ASP A 70 -6.29 -24.44 19.93
CA ASP A 70 -5.61 -25.73 20.08
C ASP A 70 -6.58 -26.91 20.34
N GLU A 71 -7.90 -26.67 20.34
CA GLU A 71 -8.90 -27.73 20.47
C GLU A 71 -9.10 -28.48 19.14
N GLN A 72 -9.69 -29.68 19.19
CA GLN A 72 -10.06 -30.44 17.98
C GLN A 72 -11.00 -29.65 17.05
N THR A 73 -11.76 -28.70 17.59
CA THR A 73 -12.70 -27.86 16.85
C THR A 73 -12.50 -26.41 17.25
N HIS A 74 -11.72 -25.70 16.45
CA HIS A 74 -11.56 -24.26 16.54
C HIS A 74 -12.81 -23.53 16.05
N ILE A 75 -13.18 -22.44 16.73
CA ILE A 75 -14.39 -21.66 16.44
C ILE A 75 -13.99 -20.22 16.17
N ASP A 76 -14.07 -19.81 14.90
CA ASP A 76 -13.72 -18.46 14.47
C ASP A 76 -14.70 -17.41 15.02
N TRP A 77 -14.17 -16.32 15.58
CA TRP A 77 -14.98 -15.25 16.15
C TRP A 77 -15.83 -14.49 15.13
N VAL A 78 -15.39 -14.35 13.88
CA VAL A 78 -16.18 -13.72 12.80
C VAL A 78 -17.37 -14.60 12.46
N ASP A 79 -17.21 -15.93 12.45
CA ASP A 79 -18.33 -16.86 12.27
C ASP A 79 -19.39 -16.70 13.38
N ILE A 80 -18.95 -16.59 14.65
CA ILE A 80 -19.85 -16.35 15.79
C ILE A 80 -20.60 -15.02 15.60
N LEU A 81 -19.89 -13.95 15.30
CA LEU A 81 -20.45 -12.61 15.15
C LEU A 81 -21.37 -12.53 13.93
N ALA A 82 -21.03 -13.17 12.82
CA ALA A 82 -21.84 -13.23 11.62
C ALA A 82 -23.13 -14.04 11.83
N TYR A 83 -23.07 -15.13 12.59
CA TYR A 83 -24.26 -15.86 13.02
C TYR A 83 -25.20 -14.95 13.82
N LEU A 84 -24.67 -14.21 14.81
CA LEU A 84 -25.46 -13.29 15.63
C LEU A 84 -26.00 -12.11 14.80
N GLY A 85 -25.19 -11.55 13.92
CA GLY A 85 -25.59 -10.50 12.98
C GLY A 85 -26.74 -10.95 12.10
N ALA A 86 -26.64 -12.13 11.49
CA ALA A 86 -27.70 -12.71 10.68
C ALA A 86 -28.96 -13.03 11.49
N LYS A 87 -28.80 -13.44 12.76
CA LYS A 87 -29.91 -13.74 13.66
C LYS A 87 -30.70 -12.49 14.06
N TYR A 88 -30.02 -11.38 14.32
CA TYR A 88 -30.65 -10.15 14.80
C TYR A 88 -30.81 -9.06 13.73
N GLY A 89 -30.43 -9.35 12.48
CA GLY A 89 -30.41 -8.35 11.42
C GLY A 89 -29.49 -7.17 11.75
N GLY A 90 -28.35 -7.43 12.39
CA GLY A 90 -27.37 -6.41 12.77
C GLY A 90 -27.74 -5.61 14.03
N ASN A 91 -28.93 -5.82 14.62
CA ASN A 91 -29.33 -5.10 15.83
C ASN A 91 -28.96 -5.89 17.11
N PHE A 92 -27.81 -5.57 17.68
CA PHE A 92 -27.30 -6.22 18.90
C PHE A 92 -28.01 -5.80 20.20
N ASP A 93 -28.98 -4.88 20.18
CA ASP A 93 -29.86 -4.65 21.35
C ASP A 93 -30.67 -5.91 21.69
N ASN A 94 -30.89 -6.79 20.70
CA ASN A 94 -31.56 -8.06 20.86
C ASN A 94 -30.64 -9.19 21.33
N TYR A 95 -29.36 -8.92 21.57
CA TYR A 95 -28.37 -9.93 21.91
C TYR A 95 -28.74 -10.73 23.16
N LYS A 96 -28.73 -12.06 23.02
CA LYS A 96 -28.86 -13.01 24.12
C LYS A 96 -27.61 -13.88 24.20
N LYS A 97 -27.04 -13.96 25.41
CA LYS A 97 -25.90 -14.82 25.73
C LYS A 97 -26.10 -16.27 25.27
N GLN A 98 -27.32 -16.80 25.45
CA GLN A 98 -27.70 -18.16 25.10
C GLN A 98 -27.63 -18.46 23.60
N ASP A 99 -27.80 -17.46 22.74
CA ASP A 99 -27.76 -17.66 21.28
C ASP A 99 -26.33 -17.89 20.80
N MET A 100 -25.36 -17.17 21.38
CA MET A 100 -23.94 -17.43 21.18
C MET A 100 -23.56 -18.81 21.73
N ASP A 101 -24.00 -19.15 22.96
CA ASP A 101 -23.75 -20.46 23.57
C ASP A 101 -24.31 -21.61 22.74
N SER A 102 -25.49 -21.41 22.15
CA SER A 102 -26.13 -22.40 21.27
C SER A 102 -25.32 -22.64 20.00
N PHE A 103 -24.86 -21.57 19.34
CA PHE A 103 -23.98 -21.69 18.17
C PHE A 103 -22.69 -22.46 18.51
N VAL A 104 -21.99 -22.03 19.56
CA VAL A 104 -20.76 -22.69 20.03
C VAL A 104 -21.00 -24.16 20.36
N SER A 105 -22.10 -24.48 21.05
CA SER A 105 -22.44 -25.87 21.40
C SER A 105 -22.68 -26.73 20.17
N GLU A 106 -23.37 -26.21 19.15
CA GLU A 106 -23.62 -26.96 17.91
C GLU A 106 -22.34 -27.19 17.10
N VAL A 107 -21.44 -26.20 17.06
CA VAL A 107 -20.11 -26.36 16.43
C VAL A 107 -19.29 -27.40 17.18
N LYS A 108 -19.23 -27.35 18.52
CA LYS A 108 -18.53 -28.37 19.34
C LYS A 108 -19.12 -29.78 19.22
N LYS A 109 -20.38 -29.92 18.77
CA LYS A 109 -20.99 -31.23 18.43
C LYS A 109 -20.60 -31.73 17.03
N GLY A 110 -19.72 -31.03 16.31
CA GLY A 110 -19.22 -31.39 14.99
C GLY A 110 -20.06 -30.89 13.82
N LYS A 111 -21.03 -29.98 14.05
CA LYS A 111 -21.75 -29.33 12.94
C LYS A 111 -20.90 -28.21 12.37
N SER A 112 -20.79 -28.14 11.04
CA SER A 112 -20.11 -27.02 10.37
C SER A 112 -20.96 -25.75 10.45
N THR A 113 -20.30 -24.58 10.46
CA THR A 113 -20.96 -23.26 10.38
C THR A 113 -21.97 -23.23 9.23
N ALA A 114 -21.57 -23.69 8.04
CA ALA A 114 -22.44 -23.77 6.86
C ALA A 114 -23.71 -24.61 7.06
N THR A 115 -23.66 -25.65 7.90
CA THR A 115 -24.84 -26.46 8.22
C THR A 115 -25.77 -25.73 9.19
N ILE A 116 -25.21 -25.03 10.17
CA ILE A 116 -25.96 -24.26 11.18
C ILE A 116 -26.66 -23.06 10.53
N THR A 117 -25.99 -22.42 9.56
CA THR A 117 -26.44 -21.16 8.94
C THR A 117 -27.12 -21.33 7.58
N LYS A 118 -27.38 -22.57 7.15
CA LYS A 118 -27.90 -22.89 5.80
C LYS A 118 -29.19 -22.13 5.42
N ASP A 119 -30.04 -21.84 6.40
CA ASP A 119 -31.35 -21.18 6.21
C ASP A 119 -31.29 -19.68 6.60
N MET A 120 -30.11 -19.15 6.91
CA MET A 120 -29.90 -17.75 7.30
C MET A 120 -29.51 -16.92 6.08
N GLU A 121 -30.49 -16.25 5.48
CA GLU A 121 -30.35 -15.46 4.24
C GLU A 121 -29.15 -14.49 4.26
N TYR A 122 -28.94 -13.79 5.37
CA TYR A 122 -27.92 -12.73 5.49
C TYR A 122 -26.59 -13.18 6.10
N PHE A 123 -26.40 -14.48 6.40
CA PHE A 123 -25.15 -14.95 7.03
C PHE A 123 -23.92 -14.61 6.19
N ASN A 124 -23.95 -14.85 4.88
CA ASN A 124 -22.83 -14.55 4.00
C ASN A 124 -22.50 -13.06 3.92
N TYR A 125 -23.52 -12.19 3.99
CA TYR A 125 -23.33 -10.75 4.05
C TYR A 125 -22.58 -10.36 5.33
N TYR A 126 -23.06 -10.80 6.50
CA TYR A 126 -22.42 -10.47 7.78
C TYR A 126 -21.03 -11.10 7.92
N SER A 127 -20.82 -12.32 7.41
CA SER A 127 -19.50 -12.97 7.38
C SER A 127 -18.50 -12.14 6.57
N ARG A 128 -18.89 -11.67 5.37
CA ARG A 128 -18.04 -10.78 4.57
C ARG A 128 -17.83 -9.41 5.22
N ALA A 129 -18.89 -8.81 5.74
CA ALA A 129 -18.84 -7.47 6.32
C ALA A 129 -18.01 -7.43 7.60
N TYR A 130 -18.27 -8.33 8.55
CA TYR A 130 -17.52 -8.41 9.80
C TYR A 130 -16.12 -8.97 9.58
N GLY A 131 -15.95 -9.88 8.63
CA GLY A 131 -14.63 -10.35 8.20
C GLY A 131 -13.78 -9.22 7.63
N ALA A 132 -14.34 -8.32 6.83
CA ALA A 132 -13.59 -7.16 6.32
C ALA A 132 -13.08 -6.23 7.44
N VAL A 133 -13.82 -6.14 8.56
CA VAL A 133 -13.46 -5.34 9.74
C VAL A 133 -12.41 -6.03 10.60
N LEU A 134 -12.57 -7.34 10.84
CA LEU A 134 -11.90 -8.06 11.92
C LEU A 134 -10.86 -9.08 11.46
N ASN A 135 -10.92 -9.57 10.22
CA ASN A 135 -9.93 -10.52 9.73
C ASN A 135 -8.53 -9.91 9.80
N GLY A 136 -7.58 -10.68 10.31
CA GLY A 136 -6.21 -10.22 10.55
C GLY A 136 -5.95 -9.71 11.97
N PHE A 137 -6.98 -9.43 12.77
CA PHE A 137 -6.78 -9.00 14.16
C PHE A 137 -6.34 -10.14 15.06
N LEU A 138 -6.83 -11.37 14.82
CA LEU A 138 -6.38 -12.57 15.51
C LEU A 138 -5.41 -13.38 14.64
N GLY A 139 -4.47 -14.07 15.27
CA GLY A 139 -3.57 -14.99 14.60
C GLY A 139 -2.34 -15.37 15.42
N GLU A 140 -1.47 -16.18 14.81
CA GLU A 140 -0.19 -16.53 15.39
C GLU A 140 0.81 -15.36 15.35
N TYR A 141 1.48 -15.12 16.46
CA TYR A 141 2.56 -14.15 16.58
C TYR A 141 3.66 -14.64 17.52
N GLN A 142 4.80 -13.95 17.45
CA GLN A 142 5.91 -14.11 18.36
C GLN A 142 6.27 -12.74 18.92
N ILE A 143 6.46 -12.66 20.23
CA ILE A 143 6.92 -11.44 20.88
C ILE A 143 8.11 -11.76 21.78
N LYS A 144 9.12 -10.90 21.75
CA LYS A 144 10.30 -11.05 22.59
C LYS A 144 10.13 -10.23 23.87
N ILE A 145 9.73 -10.89 24.95
CA ILE A 145 9.46 -10.27 26.25
C ILE A 145 10.32 -10.90 27.35
N PRO A 146 10.62 -10.18 28.44
CA PRO A 146 11.35 -10.72 29.58
C PRO A 146 10.58 -11.89 30.19
N ASP A 147 11.32 -12.95 30.52
CA ASP A 147 10.75 -14.06 31.26
C ASP A 147 10.40 -13.64 32.70
N LYS A 148 9.30 -14.17 33.24
CA LYS A 148 8.79 -13.78 34.55
C LYS A 148 9.72 -14.21 35.69
N GLU A 149 10.51 -15.26 35.50
CA GLU A 149 11.40 -15.80 36.54
C GLU A 149 12.84 -15.31 36.38
N SER A 150 13.39 -15.32 35.16
CA SER A 150 14.79 -14.94 34.93
C SER A 150 15.00 -13.46 34.59
N GLY A 151 13.96 -12.77 34.10
CA GLY A 151 14.07 -11.42 33.56
C GLY A 151 14.76 -11.35 32.18
N GLU A 152 15.26 -12.47 31.64
CA GLU A 152 15.88 -12.51 30.32
C GLU A 152 14.83 -12.46 29.21
N GLU A 153 15.08 -11.66 28.18
CA GLU A 153 14.17 -11.55 27.03
C GLU A 153 14.20 -12.79 26.14
N THR A 154 13.05 -13.46 26.03
CA THR A 154 12.88 -14.67 25.23
C THR A 154 11.73 -14.52 24.24
N TRP A 155 11.84 -15.17 23.08
CA TRP A 155 10.75 -15.24 22.11
C TRP A 155 9.65 -16.15 22.62
N LYS A 156 8.43 -15.62 22.74
CA LYS A 156 7.24 -16.37 23.11
C LYS A 156 6.29 -16.42 21.92
N LYS A 157 5.93 -17.63 21.50
CA LYS A 157 4.93 -17.88 20.46
C LYS A 157 3.55 -17.93 21.11
N ALA A 158 2.56 -17.31 20.49
CA ALA A 158 1.18 -17.33 20.95
C ALA A 158 0.22 -17.20 19.77
N TYR A 159 -1.03 -17.62 19.98
CA TYR A 159 -2.17 -17.27 19.14
C TYR A 159 -3.05 -16.28 19.91
N GLY A 160 -3.49 -15.21 19.25
CA GLY A 160 -4.41 -14.25 19.85
C GLY A 160 -4.41 -12.91 19.15
N LEU A 161 -4.74 -11.85 19.89
CA LEU A 161 -4.85 -10.51 19.35
C LEU A 161 -3.47 -9.97 18.92
N LYS A 162 -3.34 -9.69 17.62
CA LYS A 162 -2.19 -9.08 16.95
C LYS A 162 -2.38 -7.59 16.72
N ALA A 163 -3.63 -7.15 16.59
CA ALA A 163 -3.95 -5.74 16.43
C ALA A 163 -3.70 -4.98 17.74
N PHE A 164 -3.07 -3.81 17.65
CA PHE A 164 -2.73 -2.99 18.81
C PHE A 164 -3.69 -1.82 18.99
N SER A 165 -3.83 -1.33 20.23
CA SER A 165 -4.40 -0.01 20.47
C SER A 165 -3.63 1.07 19.69
N PRO A 166 -4.31 2.07 19.11
CA PRO A 166 -3.65 3.17 18.42
C PRO A 166 -2.88 4.11 19.36
N ILE A 167 -3.02 3.97 20.69
CA ILE A 167 -2.27 4.73 21.69
C ILE A 167 -1.34 3.79 22.47
N ALA A 168 -0.04 4.11 22.49
CA ALA A 168 1.00 3.32 23.16
C ALA A 168 0.76 3.11 24.66
N ASP A 169 1.24 1.99 25.20
CA ASP A 169 1.18 1.66 26.63
C ASP A 169 1.92 2.69 27.49
N GLY A 170 1.44 2.91 28.72
CA GLY A 170 1.98 3.91 29.64
C GLY A 170 1.52 5.36 29.41
N PHE A 171 0.72 5.63 28.37
CA PHE A 171 0.14 6.95 28.10
C PHE A 171 -1.34 6.99 28.45
N TYR A 172 -1.78 8.06 29.12
CA TYR A 172 -3.20 8.23 29.44
C TYR A 172 -3.96 8.80 28.23
N TYR A 173 -5.18 8.33 28.02
CA TYR A 173 -6.15 8.93 27.11
C TYR A 173 -7.56 8.78 27.68
N SER A 174 -8.49 9.57 27.16
CA SER A 174 -9.92 9.45 27.41
C SER A 174 -10.68 9.54 26.10
N ASP A 175 -11.81 8.87 26.00
CA ASP A 175 -12.68 8.87 24.82
C ASP A 175 -14.15 8.61 25.21
N PHE A 176 -15.05 8.76 24.26
CA PHE A 176 -16.46 8.39 24.36
C PHE A 176 -16.99 8.07 22.96
N ASP A 177 -18.15 7.43 22.88
CA ASP A 177 -18.81 7.14 21.60
C ASP A 177 -19.18 8.44 20.88
N ASP A 178 -18.43 8.77 19.83
CA ASP A 178 -18.56 10.01 19.07
C ASP A 178 -18.77 9.77 17.57
N PHE A 179 -18.97 8.52 17.15
CA PHE A 179 -19.16 8.18 15.76
C PHE A 179 -20.51 8.72 15.27
N GLY A 180 -20.50 9.40 14.12
CA GLY A 180 -21.71 10.01 13.57
C GLY A 180 -22.11 11.36 14.18
N GLU A 181 -21.40 11.86 15.20
CA GLU A 181 -21.65 13.17 15.82
C GLU A 181 -21.53 14.33 14.82
N ASN A 182 -22.28 15.41 15.06
CA ASN A 182 -22.29 16.55 14.15
C ASN A 182 -20.98 17.36 14.21
N ARG A 183 -20.37 17.61 13.05
CA ARG A 183 -19.22 18.51 12.88
C ARG A 183 -19.61 19.70 12.01
N SER A 184 -19.19 20.91 12.38
CA SER A 184 -19.65 22.17 11.77
C SER A 184 -18.55 23.02 11.12
N TYR A 185 -17.28 22.59 11.14
CA TYR A 185 -16.20 23.35 10.50
C TYR A 185 -16.32 23.31 8.96
N GLY A 186 -16.66 24.45 8.35
CA GLY A 186 -16.88 24.60 6.91
C GLY A 186 -18.32 24.26 6.47
N TYR A 187 -18.75 23.01 6.69
CA TYR A 187 -20.12 22.55 6.42
C TYR A 187 -20.53 21.43 7.40
N SER A 188 -21.84 21.20 7.55
CA SER A 188 -22.36 20.15 8.43
C SER A 188 -22.03 18.77 7.88
N ARG A 189 -21.30 17.97 8.65
CA ARG A 189 -20.99 16.57 8.33
C ARG A 189 -21.06 15.71 9.58
N ARG A 190 -21.17 14.39 9.40
CA ARG A 190 -21.03 13.42 10.49
C ARG A 190 -19.56 13.13 10.77
N HIS A 191 -19.24 12.81 12.01
CA HIS A 191 -17.93 12.34 12.42
C HIS A 191 -17.67 10.92 11.89
N LEU A 192 -16.60 10.73 11.12
CA LEU A 192 -16.26 9.46 10.45
C LEU A 192 -14.93 8.93 10.99
N GLY A 193 -14.95 8.52 12.26
CA GLY A 193 -13.80 8.05 13.02
C GLY A 193 -14.12 8.11 14.51
N HIS A 194 -13.08 8.02 15.33
CA HIS A 194 -13.14 8.01 16.79
C HIS A 194 -12.07 8.93 17.34
N ASP A 195 -12.44 9.91 18.17
CA ASP A 195 -11.48 10.84 18.78
C ASP A 195 -11.00 10.32 20.15
N MET A 196 -9.69 10.19 20.29
CA MET A 196 -9.04 9.74 21.52
C MET A 196 -8.21 10.88 22.11
N MET A 197 -8.74 11.53 23.15
CA MET A 197 -8.12 12.68 23.81
C MET A 197 -6.87 12.23 24.56
N ALA A 198 -5.72 12.68 24.08
CA ALA A 198 -4.40 12.32 24.58
C ALA A 198 -3.47 13.53 24.48
N SER A 199 -2.51 13.64 25.41
CA SER A 199 -1.56 14.77 25.42
C SER A 199 -0.75 14.82 24.14
N VAL A 200 -0.41 16.02 23.64
CA VAL A 200 0.48 16.21 22.48
C VAL A 200 1.78 15.43 22.68
N GLY A 201 2.26 14.75 21.64
CA GLY A 201 3.47 13.95 21.71
C GLY A 201 3.26 12.52 22.21
N THR A 202 2.02 12.10 22.47
CA THR A 202 1.72 10.71 22.82
C THR A 202 1.97 9.82 21.59
N PRO A 203 2.75 8.72 21.71
CA PRO A 203 3.05 7.87 20.57
C PRO A 203 1.80 7.20 20.01
N VAL A 204 1.61 7.38 18.70
CA VAL A 204 0.55 6.77 17.90
C VAL A 204 1.08 5.48 17.30
N ILE A 205 0.28 4.43 17.39
CA ILE A 205 0.66 3.06 17.05
C ILE A 205 -0.11 2.57 15.82
N ALA A 206 0.58 1.88 14.90
CA ALA A 206 -0.06 1.16 13.81
C ALA A 206 -0.94 0.03 14.38
N VAL A 207 -2.25 0.13 14.19
CA VAL A 207 -3.21 -0.87 14.70
C VAL A 207 -3.03 -2.24 14.05
N GLU A 208 -2.79 -2.27 12.74
CA GLU A 208 -2.56 -3.49 11.96
C GLU A 208 -1.36 -3.30 11.03
N SER A 209 -0.66 -4.38 10.69
CA SER A 209 0.38 -4.37 9.66
C SER A 209 -0.21 -4.01 8.30
N GLY A 210 0.57 -3.28 7.52
CA GLY A 210 0.12 -2.84 6.20
C GLY A 210 1.13 -1.97 5.49
N THR A 211 0.67 -1.34 4.41
CA THR A 211 1.46 -0.41 3.61
C THR A 211 0.95 1.01 3.83
N ILE A 212 1.85 1.96 4.05
CA ILE A 212 1.50 3.38 4.12
C ILE A 212 1.01 3.82 2.74
N GLU A 213 -0.26 4.19 2.63
CA GLU A 213 -0.84 4.71 1.39
C GLU A 213 -0.85 6.23 1.33
N ALA A 214 -0.80 6.89 2.49
CA ALA A 214 -0.91 8.33 2.55
C ALA A 214 -0.12 8.91 3.72
N LEU A 215 0.62 9.99 3.46
CA LEU A 215 1.37 10.74 4.45
C LEU A 215 1.37 12.20 4.00
N GLY A 216 1.19 13.14 4.91
CA GLY A 216 1.21 14.57 4.64
C GLY A 216 0.10 15.35 5.31
N TRP A 217 0.00 16.63 4.97
CA TRP A 217 -0.97 17.56 5.53
C TRP A 217 -2.25 17.68 4.68
N ASN A 218 -3.40 17.88 5.31
CA ASN A 218 -4.59 18.46 4.66
C ASN A 218 -5.36 19.40 5.60
N GLN A 219 -6.26 20.21 5.04
CA GLN A 219 -7.02 21.22 5.78
C GLN A 219 -7.84 20.65 6.94
N TYR A 220 -8.43 19.46 6.79
CA TYR A 220 -9.37 18.91 7.77
C TYR A 220 -8.65 18.12 8.86
N GLY A 221 -7.88 17.11 8.48
CA GLY A 221 -7.14 16.22 9.38
C GLY A 221 -5.80 16.77 9.85
N GLY A 222 -5.30 17.87 9.28
CA GLY A 222 -3.96 18.36 9.62
C GLY A 222 -2.89 17.41 9.11
N TRP A 223 -1.83 17.21 9.89
CA TRP A 223 -0.90 16.11 9.65
C TRP A 223 -1.61 14.78 9.87
N ARG A 224 -1.51 13.91 8.88
CA ARG A 224 -2.21 12.63 8.85
C ARG A 224 -1.35 11.53 8.28
N LEU A 225 -1.76 10.30 8.54
CA LEU A 225 -1.17 9.08 7.99
C LEU A 225 -2.27 8.09 7.64
N GLY A 226 -2.11 7.38 6.53
CA GLY A 226 -3.02 6.36 6.03
C GLY A 226 -2.31 5.03 5.86
N ILE A 227 -2.83 3.95 6.47
CA ILE A 227 -2.29 2.58 6.32
C ILE A 227 -3.33 1.71 5.64
N ARG A 228 -2.92 0.98 4.62
CA ARG A 228 -3.71 -0.06 3.95
C ARG A 228 -3.33 -1.43 4.49
N SER A 229 -4.30 -2.20 4.97
CA SER A 229 -4.09 -3.61 5.34
C SER A 229 -3.59 -4.42 4.15
N TYR A 230 -2.81 -5.48 4.38
CA TYR A 230 -2.26 -6.27 3.27
C TYR A 230 -3.33 -6.98 2.43
N ASP A 231 -4.49 -7.31 3.00
CA ASP A 231 -5.65 -7.85 2.28
C ASP A 231 -6.42 -6.78 1.48
N LYS A 232 -6.01 -5.52 1.60
CA LYS A 232 -6.55 -4.31 1.00
C LYS A 232 -7.96 -3.91 1.44
N GLN A 233 -8.57 -4.64 2.36
CA GLN A 233 -9.96 -4.38 2.76
C GLN A 233 -10.09 -3.20 3.73
N ARG A 234 -9.05 -2.88 4.51
CA ARG A 234 -9.07 -1.82 5.52
C ARG A 234 -8.10 -0.71 5.18
N TYR A 235 -8.59 0.52 5.20
CA TYR A 235 -7.78 1.73 5.19
C TYR A 235 -7.91 2.42 6.55
N TYR A 236 -6.82 2.47 7.30
CA TYR A 236 -6.72 3.14 8.58
C TYR A 236 -6.30 4.59 8.39
N TYR A 237 -7.01 5.50 9.04
CA TYR A 237 -6.76 6.94 8.96
C TYR A 237 -6.40 7.47 10.35
N TYR A 238 -5.22 8.08 10.45
CA TYR A 238 -4.71 8.72 11.66
C TYR A 238 -4.55 10.21 11.37
N ALA A 239 -5.16 11.06 12.17
CA ALA A 239 -5.14 12.50 11.93
C ALA A 239 -4.94 13.30 13.22
N HIS A 240 -4.81 14.61 13.02
CA HIS A 240 -4.50 15.59 14.04
C HIS A 240 -3.13 15.37 14.67
N LEU A 241 -2.18 14.88 13.88
CA LEU A 241 -0.83 14.58 14.35
C LEU A 241 -0.04 15.85 14.72
N GLN A 242 1.04 15.64 15.46
CA GLN A 242 1.87 16.69 16.04
C GLN A 242 2.39 17.69 15.00
N LYS A 243 2.41 18.97 15.37
CA LYS A 243 2.97 20.07 14.57
C LYS A 243 4.50 19.92 14.44
N ASP A 244 5.03 20.35 13.31
CA ASP A 244 6.45 20.38 12.92
C ASP A 244 7.11 19.00 12.77
N ASP A 245 6.73 18.03 13.59
CA ASP A 245 7.37 16.72 13.66
C ASP A 245 6.34 15.57 13.88
N PRO A 246 5.43 15.34 12.92
CA PRO A 246 4.28 14.45 13.09
C PRO A 246 4.59 12.95 13.10
N TYR A 247 5.69 12.51 12.48
CA TYR A 247 5.93 11.12 12.11
C TYR A 247 7.08 10.48 12.91
N ALA A 248 7.05 9.15 13.01
CA ALA A 248 8.24 8.38 13.36
C ALA A 248 9.22 8.32 12.18
N ASP A 249 10.45 7.88 12.44
CA ASP A 249 11.50 7.84 11.43
C ASP A 249 11.21 6.79 10.34
N ASN A 250 11.76 7.00 9.14
CA ASN A 250 11.70 6.08 8.00
C ASN A 250 10.29 5.80 7.43
N LEU A 251 9.31 6.68 7.68
CA LEU A 251 7.99 6.56 7.08
C LEU A 251 7.90 7.32 5.76
N TYR A 252 7.43 6.63 4.73
CA TYR A 252 7.09 7.20 3.42
C TYR A 252 5.91 6.43 2.82
N VAL A 253 5.17 7.05 1.90
CA VAL A 253 4.12 6.34 1.14
C VAL A 253 4.76 5.18 0.40
N GLY A 254 4.26 3.95 0.57
CA GLY A 254 4.85 2.73 0.04
C GLY A 254 5.65 1.92 1.05
N ALA A 255 6.06 2.52 2.17
CA ALA A 255 6.70 1.80 3.26
C ALA A 255 5.73 0.82 3.93
N THR A 256 6.25 -0.33 4.36
CA THR A 256 5.49 -1.29 5.18
C THR A 256 5.67 -0.97 6.66
N VAL A 257 4.60 -1.14 7.44
CA VAL A 257 4.62 -1.06 8.91
C VAL A 257 4.13 -2.37 9.50
N THR A 258 4.65 -2.71 10.68
CA THR A 258 4.19 -3.85 11.46
C THR A 258 3.20 -3.38 12.53
N ALA A 259 2.12 -4.14 12.78
CA ALA A 259 1.17 -3.89 13.85
C ALA A 259 1.92 -3.67 15.17
N GLY A 260 1.74 -2.53 15.82
CA GLY A 260 2.46 -2.12 17.04
C GLY A 260 3.62 -1.15 16.81
N ASP A 261 3.99 -0.82 15.57
CA ASP A 261 5.04 0.17 15.31
C ASP A 261 4.56 1.58 15.68
N VAL A 262 5.48 2.41 16.18
CA VAL A 262 5.21 3.83 16.38
C VAL A 262 5.21 4.50 15.01
N ILE A 263 4.11 5.18 14.67
CA ILE A 263 3.91 5.80 13.35
C ILE A 263 3.86 7.33 13.40
N GLY A 264 3.77 7.91 14.60
CA GLY A 264 3.71 9.34 14.77
C GLY A 264 3.28 9.71 16.17
N TYR A 265 2.79 10.94 16.32
CA TYR A 265 2.48 11.51 17.61
C TYR A 265 1.19 12.31 17.57
N THR A 266 0.39 12.21 18.63
CA THR A 266 -0.82 12.99 18.81
C THR A 266 -0.51 14.49 18.82
N GLY A 267 -1.43 15.29 18.29
CA GLY A 267 -1.24 16.72 18.13
C GLY A 267 -2.54 17.50 18.16
N GLN A 268 -2.51 18.66 17.52
CA GLN A 268 -3.60 19.63 17.46
C GLN A 268 -3.76 20.23 16.05
N THR A 269 -3.13 19.60 15.05
CA THR A 269 -3.17 20.12 13.69
C THR A 269 -4.47 19.75 12.98
N GLY A 270 -4.87 20.55 12.00
CA GLY A 270 -6.11 20.34 11.26
C GLY A 270 -7.09 21.48 11.47
N TYR A 271 -8.26 21.38 10.82
CA TYR A 271 -9.24 22.46 10.70
C TYR A 271 -8.61 23.83 10.42
N SER A 272 -7.64 23.90 9.51
CA SER A 272 -6.89 25.13 9.23
C SER A 272 -6.64 25.26 7.73
N LEU A 273 -6.74 26.48 7.19
CA LEU A 273 -6.31 26.79 5.81
C LEU A 273 -4.79 26.89 5.68
N LYS A 274 -4.10 27.10 6.80
CA LYS A 274 -2.65 27.18 6.85
C LYS A 274 -2.08 25.83 7.28
N GLU A 275 -1.17 25.32 6.45
CA GLU A 275 -0.42 24.11 6.75
C GLU A 275 0.29 24.18 8.11
N ASN A 276 0.41 23.02 8.76
CA ASN A 276 1.21 22.87 9.97
C ASN A 276 0.79 23.86 11.09
N THR A 277 -0.52 24.01 11.30
CA THR A 277 -1.09 24.94 12.29
C THR A 277 -1.86 24.17 13.35
N ASN A 278 -1.59 24.47 14.62
CA ASN A 278 -2.41 24.01 15.74
C ASN A 278 -3.69 24.85 15.79
N ASN A 279 -4.81 24.28 15.39
CA ASN A 279 -6.12 24.96 15.40
C ASN A 279 -7.19 24.18 16.18
N ILE A 280 -6.81 23.06 16.77
CA ILE A 280 -7.70 22.23 17.60
C ILE A 280 -7.41 22.50 19.07
N ASP A 281 -8.45 22.87 19.83
CA ASP A 281 -8.31 23.27 21.24
C ASP A 281 -7.93 22.10 22.16
N THR A 282 -8.47 20.90 21.90
CA THR A 282 -8.20 19.70 22.71
C THR A 282 -7.31 18.74 21.94
N PRO A 283 -6.07 18.49 22.38
CA PRO A 283 -5.21 17.46 21.78
C PRO A 283 -5.90 16.09 21.74
N HIS A 284 -5.93 15.47 20.56
CA HIS A 284 -6.47 14.13 20.38
C HIS A 284 -5.87 13.46 19.16
N LEU A 285 -5.96 12.13 19.12
CA LEU A 285 -5.84 11.35 17.90
C LEU A 285 -7.23 11.19 17.30
N HIS A 286 -7.41 11.56 16.04
CA HIS A 286 -8.56 11.08 15.27
C HIS A 286 -8.18 9.79 14.56
N PHE A 287 -8.86 8.70 14.90
CA PHE A 287 -8.61 7.36 14.35
C PHE A 287 -9.83 6.85 13.60
N GLY A 288 -9.66 6.51 12.32
CA GLY A 288 -10.74 6.00 11.47
C GLY A 288 -10.35 4.70 10.78
N MET A 289 -11.35 3.89 10.45
CA MET A 289 -11.22 2.70 9.61
C MET A 289 -12.28 2.77 8.52
N GLN A 290 -11.81 2.75 7.28
CA GLN A 290 -12.63 2.65 6.09
C GLN A 290 -12.52 1.24 5.51
N LEU A 291 -13.66 0.65 5.14
CA LEU A 291 -13.70 -0.58 4.36
C LEU A 291 -13.71 -0.26 2.86
N VAL A 292 -12.86 -0.95 2.11
CA VAL A 292 -12.70 -0.74 0.67
C VAL A 292 -12.94 -2.05 -0.07
N PHE A 293 -14.17 -2.21 -0.53
CA PHE A 293 -14.56 -3.32 -1.41
C PHE A 293 -14.43 -2.96 -2.90
N ASP A 294 -14.31 -1.66 -3.19
CA ASP A 294 -14.17 -1.09 -4.53
C ASP A 294 -13.28 0.16 -4.43
N GLU A 295 -12.15 0.17 -5.14
CA GLU A 295 -11.20 1.28 -5.12
C GLU A 295 -11.81 2.56 -5.71
N GLU A 296 -12.77 2.46 -6.64
CA GLU A 296 -13.46 3.64 -7.18
C GLU A 296 -14.35 4.32 -6.11
N ALA A 297 -14.82 3.55 -5.13
CA ALA A 297 -15.66 4.06 -4.05
C ALA A 297 -14.85 4.65 -2.87
N LYS A 298 -13.53 4.43 -2.83
CA LYS A 298 -12.67 4.82 -1.70
C LYS A 298 -12.68 6.33 -1.43
N ASP A 299 -12.69 7.15 -2.47
CA ASP A 299 -12.67 8.61 -2.33
C ASP A 299 -14.01 9.26 -2.74
N SER A 300 -15.08 8.46 -2.85
CA SER A 300 -16.40 8.92 -3.30
C SER A 300 -17.32 9.27 -2.11
N PRO A 301 -18.54 9.80 -2.34
CA PRO A 301 -19.52 9.97 -1.26
C PRO A 301 -20.07 8.66 -0.67
N THR A 302 -19.78 7.50 -1.27
CA THR A 302 -20.27 6.18 -0.83
C THR A 302 -19.25 5.40 -0.02
N GLN A 303 -18.32 6.11 0.63
CA GLN A 303 -17.33 5.51 1.53
C GLN A 303 -18.00 4.77 2.69
N ILE A 304 -17.38 3.66 3.10
CA ILE A 304 -17.85 2.84 4.22
C ILE A 304 -16.89 3.03 5.38
N TRP A 305 -17.25 3.91 6.30
CA TRP A 305 -16.52 4.12 7.57
C TRP A 305 -17.21 3.33 8.67
N ILE A 306 -16.41 2.76 9.55
CA ILE A 306 -16.88 1.89 10.63
C ILE A 306 -16.80 2.61 11.97
N ASP A 307 -17.81 2.41 12.81
CA ASP A 307 -17.77 2.79 14.21
C ASP A 307 -16.71 1.96 14.95
N LEU A 308 -15.74 2.67 15.52
CA LEU A 308 -14.56 2.10 16.14
C LEU A 308 -14.62 2.09 17.67
N TYR A 309 -15.69 2.57 18.31
CA TYR A 309 -15.69 2.72 19.77
C TYR A 309 -15.54 1.38 20.50
N SER A 310 -16.34 0.38 20.12
CA SER A 310 -16.20 -0.98 20.70
C SER A 310 -14.87 -1.65 20.35
N ILE A 311 -14.31 -1.35 19.18
CA ILE A 311 -13.01 -1.87 18.74
C ILE A 311 -11.87 -1.25 19.55
N THR A 312 -11.83 0.07 19.68
CA THR A 312 -10.79 0.77 20.45
C THR A 312 -10.83 0.37 21.92
N LYS A 313 -12.03 0.14 22.48
CA LYS A 313 -12.19 -0.44 23.82
C LYS A 313 -11.64 -1.87 23.91
N LEU A 314 -11.85 -2.73 22.91
CA LEU A 314 -11.21 -4.06 22.83
C LEU A 314 -9.69 -3.95 22.81
N LEU A 315 -9.16 -3.11 21.91
CA LEU A 315 -7.74 -2.91 21.69
C LEU A 315 -7.04 -2.23 22.87
N SER A 316 -7.76 -1.50 23.74
CA SER A 316 -7.20 -0.85 24.94
C SER A 316 -6.49 -1.82 25.91
N SER A 317 -6.85 -3.11 25.85
CA SER A 317 -6.21 -4.20 26.61
C SER A 317 -4.90 -4.72 25.98
N HIS A 318 -4.60 -4.32 24.74
CA HIS A 318 -3.42 -4.73 23.98
C HIS A 318 -2.69 -3.50 23.43
N ARG A 319 -1.96 -2.81 24.32
CA ARG A 319 -1.21 -1.60 24.00
C ARG A 319 0.26 -1.91 23.82
N CYS A 320 0.90 -1.23 22.86
CA CYS A 320 2.31 -1.43 22.58
C CYS A 320 3.19 -0.72 23.61
N THR A 321 4.05 -1.45 24.32
CA THR A 321 5.09 -0.84 25.15
C THR A 321 6.17 -0.23 24.27
N VAL A 322 6.45 1.06 24.50
CA VAL A 322 7.42 1.84 23.74
C VAL A 322 8.59 2.29 24.61
N ILE A 323 9.73 2.53 23.99
CA ILE A 323 10.92 3.13 24.60
C ILE A 323 11.31 4.36 23.80
N LYS A 324 11.79 5.39 24.50
CA LYS A 324 12.29 6.61 23.86
C LYS A 324 13.75 6.43 23.51
N ASN A 325 14.12 6.70 22.26
CA ASN A 325 15.49 6.79 21.83
C ASN A 325 16.09 8.12 22.29
N GLU A 326 17.09 8.09 23.16
CA GLU A 326 17.70 9.29 23.73
C GLU A 326 18.46 10.15 22.69
N THR A 327 18.85 9.57 21.55
CA THR A 327 19.57 10.30 20.50
C THR A 327 18.61 11.05 19.59
N THR A 328 17.54 10.39 19.14
CA THR A 328 16.57 11.00 18.20
C THR A 328 15.41 11.68 18.91
N GLY A 329 15.18 11.37 20.19
CA GLY A 329 14.02 11.81 20.95
C GLY A 329 12.71 11.11 20.56
N LYS A 330 12.75 10.20 19.59
CA LYS A 330 11.59 9.46 19.05
C LYS A 330 11.29 8.21 19.88
N TYR A 331 10.04 7.76 19.86
CA TYR A 331 9.64 6.50 20.44
C TYR A 331 9.70 5.37 19.41
N GLU A 332 10.08 4.19 19.87
CA GLU A 332 10.02 2.94 19.12
C GLU A 332 9.43 1.82 19.99
N ARG A 333 8.97 0.75 19.35
CA ARG A 333 8.48 -0.44 20.04
C ARG A 333 9.61 -1.04 20.89
N LYS A 334 9.36 -1.26 22.18
CA LYS A 334 10.35 -1.86 23.09
C LYS A 334 10.59 -3.33 22.80
N TYR A 335 9.53 -4.10 22.63
CA TYR A 335 9.61 -5.56 22.51
C TYR A 335 9.43 -5.98 21.05
N PRO A 336 10.45 -6.58 20.41
CA PRO A 336 10.33 -7.10 19.05
C PRO A 336 9.10 -8.01 18.89
N PHE A 337 8.39 -7.82 17.80
CA PHE A 337 7.15 -8.52 17.48
C PHE A 337 7.21 -9.03 16.04
N ILE A 338 6.83 -10.28 15.85
CA ILE A 338 6.77 -10.92 14.54
C ILE A 338 5.39 -11.53 14.45
N GLU A 339 4.60 -11.12 13.48
CA GLU A 339 3.38 -11.82 13.13
C GLU A 339 3.55 -12.58 11.82
N LYS A 340 2.88 -13.73 11.74
CA LYS A 340 2.74 -14.43 10.48
C LYS A 340 1.56 -13.80 9.76
N ASN A 341 1.84 -13.07 8.68
CA ASN A 341 0.79 -12.50 7.86
C ASN A 341 0.66 -13.32 6.58
N HIS A 342 -0.45 -14.06 6.45
CA HIS A 342 -0.64 -14.96 5.31
C HIS A 342 -0.55 -14.19 3.98
N TYR A 343 -0.94 -12.91 3.92
CA TYR A 343 -0.90 -12.13 2.69
C TYR A 343 0.53 -11.73 2.32
N LEU A 344 1.38 -11.46 3.32
CA LEU A 344 2.82 -11.35 3.10
C LEU A 344 3.40 -12.69 2.69
N GLU A 345 2.94 -13.79 3.27
CA GLU A 345 3.36 -15.14 2.87
C GLU A 345 2.81 -15.54 1.51
N GLU A 346 1.67 -15.08 1.02
CA GLU A 346 1.19 -15.32 -0.35
C GLU A 346 1.95 -14.42 -1.33
N MET A 347 2.25 -13.18 -0.94
CA MET A 347 3.16 -12.30 -1.67
C MET A 347 4.61 -12.84 -1.70
N GLN A 348 5.04 -13.58 -0.67
CA GLN A 348 6.36 -14.19 -0.55
C GLN A 348 6.41 -15.65 -1.02
N ALA A 349 5.30 -16.40 -1.01
CA ALA A 349 5.17 -17.80 -1.44
C ALA A 349 4.80 -17.88 -2.92
N SER A 350 4.18 -16.84 -3.48
CA SER A 350 4.25 -16.58 -4.93
C SER A 350 5.70 -16.32 -5.39
N ALA A 351 6.61 -15.99 -4.47
CA ALA A 351 8.04 -15.83 -4.70
C ALA A 351 8.83 -16.97 -4.02
N GLU A 352 8.65 -18.23 -4.46
CA GLU A 352 9.53 -19.33 -4.02
C GLU A 352 11.00 -18.88 -4.07
N THR A 353 11.72 -18.86 -2.94
CA THR A 353 13.10 -18.37 -2.92
C THR A 353 14.10 -19.47 -3.25
N SER A 354 15.15 -19.13 -3.99
CA SER A 354 16.19 -20.08 -4.38
C SER A 354 17.20 -20.26 -3.24
N ASN A 355 17.56 -21.52 -2.95
CA ASN A 355 18.74 -21.86 -2.14
C ASN A 355 20.01 -22.05 -2.99
N ALA A 356 19.94 -21.78 -4.30
CA ALA A 356 21.07 -21.95 -5.20
C ALA A 356 22.14 -20.87 -4.97
N ASN A 357 23.41 -21.27 -5.08
CA ASN A 357 24.54 -20.34 -5.05
C ASN A 357 24.70 -19.56 -6.36
N GLU A 358 24.05 -19.99 -7.44
CA GLU A 358 24.06 -19.39 -8.77
C GLU A 358 22.64 -19.34 -9.33
N ILE A 359 22.27 -18.22 -9.97
CA ILE A 359 20.93 -17.99 -10.52
C ILE A 359 21.02 -17.31 -11.89
N GLN A 360 20.20 -17.75 -12.84
CA GLN A 360 20.01 -17.05 -14.11
C GLN A 360 19.21 -15.77 -13.88
N LEU A 361 19.72 -14.65 -14.38
CA LEU A 361 19.15 -13.32 -14.21
C LEU A 361 18.78 -12.74 -15.58
N PRO A 362 17.55 -12.99 -16.06
CA PRO A 362 17.03 -12.27 -17.22
C PRO A 362 16.80 -10.80 -16.87
N ILE A 363 17.25 -9.91 -17.76
CA ILE A 363 17.05 -8.46 -17.64
C ILE A 363 16.44 -7.95 -18.94
N ILE A 364 15.31 -7.26 -18.85
CA ILE A 364 14.60 -6.71 -20.02
C ILE A 364 14.86 -5.22 -20.10
N MET A 365 15.22 -4.75 -21.29
CA MET A 365 15.54 -3.35 -21.57
C MET A 365 14.43 -2.71 -22.39
N TYR A 366 13.71 -1.79 -21.75
CA TYR A 366 12.74 -0.88 -22.36
C TYR A 366 13.34 0.52 -22.45
N HIS A 367 12.77 1.36 -23.32
CA HIS A 367 13.12 2.78 -23.39
C HIS A 367 11.83 3.61 -23.29
N SER A 368 11.16 3.87 -24.42
CA SER A 368 9.96 4.70 -24.46
C SER A 368 8.68 3.86 -24.52
N ILE A 369 7.63 4.28 -23.81
CA ILE A 369 6.29 3.68 -23.87
C ILE A 369 5.29 4.66 -24.50
N LEU A 370 4.81 4.39 -25.72
CA LEU A 370 3.87 5.29 -26.43
C LEU A 370 2.75 4.54 -27.13
N LYS A 371 1.56 5.16 -27.19
CA LYS A 371 0.40 4.58 -27.90
C LYS A 371 0.66 4.43 -29.41
N GLU A 372 1.39 5.37 -30.00
CA GLU A 372 1.66 5.41 -31.44
C GLU A 372 3.17 5.34 -31.69
N ASN A 373 3.60 4.39 -32.52
CA ASN A 373 4.98 4.28 -32.99
C ASN A 373 5.07 4.76 -34.44
N LYS A 374 4.93 6.07 -34.67
CA LYS A 374 4.77 6.66 -36.01
C LYS A 374 5.93 6.37 -36.98
N ASN A 375 7.12 6.05 -36.47
CA ASN A 375 8.34 5.87 -37.26
C ASN A 375 8.91 4.44 -37.19
N ASN A 376 8.13 3.46 -36.71
CA ASN A 376 8.63 2.09 -36.46
C ASN A 376 9.93 2.06 -35.67
N ASN A 377 10.05 2.94 -34.67
CA ASN A 377 11.22 3.00 -33.82
C ASN A 377 11.24 1.76 -32.91
N LYS A 378 12.32 0.98 -33.02
CA LYS A 378 12.52 -0.26 -32.27
C LYS A 378 12.62 -0.08 -30.74
N TYR A 379 12.75 1.15 -30.26
CA TYR A 379 12.84 1.50 -28.83
C TYR A 379 11.49 1.97 -28.24
N ILE A 380 10.40 1.97 -29.03
CA ILE A 380 9.08 2.45 -28.59
C ILE A 380 8.10 1.27 -28.46
N VAL A 381 7.82 0.85 -27.24
CA VAL A 381 6.83 -0.21 -26.95
C VAL A 381 5.47 0.40 -26.63
N SER A 382 4.36 -0.23 -27.04
CA SER A 382 3.03 0.28 -26.70
C SER A 382 2.63 -0.07 -25.25
N PRO A 383 1.82 0.77 -24.57
CA PRO A 383 1.30 0.43 -23.23
C PRO A 383 0.57 -0.91 -23.20
N LYS A 384 -0.14 -1.24 -24.28
CA LYS A 384 -0.85 -2.53 -24.42
C LYS A 384 0.14 -3.70 -24.44
N LEU A 385 1.20 -3.59 -25.23
CA LEU A 385 2.21 -4.64 -25.33
C LEU A 385 2.99 -4.79 -24.01
N PHE A 386 3.32 -3.68 -23.35
CA PHE A 386 3.93 -3.72 -22.03
C PHE A 386 3.02 -4.39 -21.00
N GLU A 387 1.72 -4.10 -21.00
CA GLU A 387 0.76 -4.79 -20.14
C GLU A 387 0.68 -6.30 -20.43
N GLU A 388 0.76 -6.71 -21.69
CA GLU A 388 0.84 -8.13 -22.09
C GLU A 388 2.12 -8.80 -21.56
N ASP A 389 3.26 -8.09 -21.56
CA ASP A 389 4.50 -8.58 -20.98
C ASP A 389 4.36 -8.83 -19.46
N LEU A 390 3.79 -7.88 -18.72
CA LEU A 390 3.57 -8.04 -17.27
C LEU A 390 2.64 -9.22 -16.96
N LYS A 391 1.57 -9.42 -17.75
CA LYS A 391 0.68 -10.58 -17.61
C LYS A 391 1.45 -11.88 -17.84
N TYR A 392 2.21 -11.96 -18.93
CA TYR A 392 2.98 -13.14 -19.27
C TYR A 392 3.97 -13.52 -18.16
N LEU A 393 4.75 -12.55 -17.68
CA LEU A 393 5.71 -12.77 -16.60
C LEU A 393 5.04 -13.29 -15.34
N LYS A 394 3.89 -12.71 -14.96
CA LYS A 394 3.09 -13.16 -13.82
C LYS A 394 2.58 -14.59 -14.01
N GLU A 395 2.03 -14.90 -15.16
CA GLU A 395 1.51 -16.24 -15.51
C GLU A 395 2.62 -17.31 -15.50
N GLN A 396 3.85 -16.95 -15.90
CA GLN A 396 5.00 -17.86 -15.89
C GLN A 396 5.72 -17.94 -14.53
N GLY A 397 5.24 -17.21 -13.52
CA GLY A 397 5.78 -17.20 -12.16
C GLY A 397 7.10 -16.45 -12.02
N TYR A 398 7.40 -15.50 -12.92
CA TYR A 398 8.55 -14.62 -12.78
C TYR A 398 8.29 -13.54 -11.73
N THR A 399 9.28 -13.30 -10.88
CA THR A 399 9.22 -12.31 -9.81
C THR A 399 10.13 -11.14 -10.14
N PRO A 400 9.60 -9.92 -10.33
CA PRO A 400 10.41 -8.74 -10.60
C PRO A 400 11.20 -8.34 -9.35
N VAL A 401 12.51 -8.12 -9.52
CA VAL A 401 13.44 -7.70 -8.46
C VAL A 401 14.20 -6.44 -8.87
N PHE A 402 14.68 -5.70 -7.87
CA PHE A 402 15.56 -4.56 -8.09
C PHE A 402 17.03 -4.98 -8.18
N MET A 403 17.89 -4.11 -8.71
CA MET A 403 19.33 -4.35 -8.73
C MET A 403 19.92 -4.42 -7.33
N LYS A 404 19.42 -3.64 -6.36
CA LYS A 404 19.83 -3.80 -4.94
C LYS A 404 19.57 -5.21 -4.39
N ASP A 405 18.52 -5.90 -4.84
CA ASP A 405 18.20 -7.26 -4.40
C ASP A 405 19.21 -8.26 -4.99
N VAL A 406 19.56 -8.08 -6.27
CA VAL A 406 20.57 -8.87 -6.98
C VAL A 406 21.95 -8.70 -6.35
N ILE A 407 22.34 -7.45 -6.08
CA ILE A 407 23.60 -7.11 -5.40
C ILE A 407 23.63 -7.77 -4.01
N SER A 408 22.55 -7.65 -3.24
CA SER A 408 22.46 -8.23 -1.89
C SER A 408 22.56 -9.77 -1.90
N PHE A 409 22.03 -10.42 -2.93
CA PHE A 409 22.21 -11.87 -3.12
C PHE A 409 23.66 -12.25 -3.41
N VAL A 410 24.32 -11.52 -4.32
CA VAL A 410 25.74 -11.75 -4.64
C VAL A 410 26.62 -11.50 -3.41
N GLU A 411 26.32 -10.47 -2.61
CA GLU A 411 26.99 -10.21 -1.33
C GLU A 411 26.62 -11.22 -0.23
N GLY A 412 25.68 -12.12 -0.48
CA GLY A 412 25.26 -13.17 0.43
C GLY A 412 24.34 -12.72 1.57
N LYS A 413 23.83 -11.50 1.50
CA LYS A 413 22.98 -10.85 2.51
C LYS A 413 21.50 -11.22 2.39
N SER A 414 21.03 -11.57 1.18
CA SER A 414 19.65 -11.95 0.92
C SER A 414 19.56 -13.15 -0.04
N LYS A 415 18.34 -13.64 -0.28
CA LYS A 415 18.02 -14.62 -1.32
C LYS A 415 17.25 -13.94 -2.44
N LEU A 416 17.39 -14.45 -3.66
CA LEU A 416 16.50 -14.13 -4.77
C LEU A 416 15.36 -15.15 -4.89
N PRO A 417 14.24 -14.76 -5.52
CA PRO A 417 13.22 -15.72 -5.96
C PRO A 417 13.83 -16.74 -6.95
N LYS A 418 13.17 -17.88 -7.15
CA LYS A 418 13.60 -18.95 -8.07
C LYS A 418 13.62 -18.49 -9.52
N LYS A 419 12.68 -17.62 -9.90
CA LYS A 419 12.57 -17.01 -11.23
C LYS A 419 12.68 -15.49 -11.11
N PRO A 420 13.85 -14.93 -10.76
CA PRO A 420 14.00 -13.48 -10.71
C PRO A 420 13.98 -12.92 -12.13
N ILE A 421 13.49 -11.69 -12.28
CA ILE A 421 13.64 -10.91 -13.51
C ILE A 421 13.85 -9.45 -13.16
N VAL A 422 14.69 -8.74 -13.91
CA VAL A 422 14.84 -7.29 -13.77
C VAL A 422 14.20 -6.61 -14.98
N ILE A 423 13.25 -5.72 -14.73
CA ILE A 423 12.63 -4.89 -15.76
C ILE A 423 13.33 -3.53 -15.71
N THR A 424 13.98 -3.12 -16.80
CA THR A 424 14.76 -1.87 -16.86
C THR A 424 14.20 -0.91 -17.91
N PHE A 425 14.24 0.38 -17.59
CA PHE A 425 13.91 1.49 -18.49
C PHE A 425 15.11 2.43 -18.59
N ASP A 426 15.56 2.70 -19.80
CA ASP A 426 16.67 3.62 -20.05
C ASP A 426 16.15 5.02 -20.43
N ASP A 427 17.05 6.00 -20.42
CA ASP A 427 16.88 7.41 -20.80
C ASP A 427 16.03 8.28 -19.84
N GLY A 428 15.09 7.70 -19.10
CA GLY A 428 14.24 8.44 -18.18
C GLY A 428 13.10 9.20 -18.86
N TYR A 429 12.45 8.64 -19.88
CA TYR A 429 11.31 9.31 -20.53
C TYR A 429 10.13 9.50 -19.56
N TYR A 430 9.46 10.64 -19.63
CA TYR A 430 8.26 10.92 -18.83
C TYR A 430 7.14 9.90 -19.10
N ASN A 431 7.12 9.31 -20.29
CA ASN A 431 6.14 8.27 -20.61
C ASN A 431 6.34 6.94 -19.87
N ASN A 432 7.50 6.71 -19.25
CA ASN A 432 7.70 5.63 -18.30
C ASN A 432 6.86 5.87 -17.04
N TYR A 433 6.88 7.10 -16.52
CA TYR A 433 5.99 7.51 -15.44
C TYR A 433 4.52 7.50 -15.89
N TYR A 434 4.20 8.10 -17.05
CA TYR A 434 2.81 8.28 -17.45
C TYR A 434 2.08 6.98 -17.82
N TYR A 435 2.74 6.03 -18.51
CA TYR A 435 2.10 4.78 -18.97
C TYR A 435 2.55 3.54 -18.21
N ALA A 436 3.85 3.38 -17.90
CA ALA A 436 4.34 2.15 -17.28
C ALA A 436 4.02 2.09 -15.78
N TYR A 437 4.13 3.20 -15.06
CA TYR A 437 3.93 3.24 -13.61
C TYR A 437 2.52 2.80 -13.15
N PRO A 438 1.39 3.22 -13.77
CA PRO A 438 0.07 2.68 -13.42
C PRO A 438 -0.05 1.17 -13.66
N LEU A 439 0.62 0.66 -14.69
CA LEU A 439 0.62 -0.77 -15.01
C LEU A 439 1.47 -1.56 -14.00
N LEU A 440 2.66 -1.06 -13.64
CA LEU A 440 3.48 -1.64 -12.57
C LEU A 440 2.70 -1.74 -11.26
N LYS A 441 1.97 -0.68 -10.85
CA LYS A 441 1.05 -0.73 -9.70
C LYS A 441 -0.03 -1.79 -9.84
N LYS A 442 -0.74 -1.80 -10.98
CA LYS A 442 -1.83 -2.73 -11.27
C LYS A 442 -1.41 -4.20 -11.17
N TYR A 443 -0.21 -4.53 -11.64
CA TYR A 443 0.32 -5.91 -11.62
C TYR A 443 1.21 -6.22 -10.42
N ASN A 444 1.42 -5.25 -9.53
CA ASN A 444 2.35 -5.32 -8.40
C ASN A 444 3.78 -5.72 -8.84
N MET A 445 4.26 -5.09 -9.91
CA MET A 445 5.59 -5.34 -10.47
C MET A 445 6.52 -4.15 -10.24
N LYS A 446 7.81 -4.45 -10.10
CA LYS A 446 8.87 -3.47 -9.84
C LYS A 446 9.73 -3.28 -11.09
N ALA A 447 10.27 -2.08 -11.27
CA ALA A 447 11.17 -1.76 -12.38
C ALA A 447 12.33 -0.85 -11.96
N VAL A 448 13.41 -0.91 -12.71
CA VAL A 448 14.59 -0.05 -12.56
C VAL A 448 14.53 1.00 -13.67
N ILE A 449 14.79 2.27 -13.36
CA ILE A 449 14.90 3.34 -14.36
C ILE A 449 16.28 3.99 -14.27
N SER A 450 16.98 4.06 -15.40
CA SER A 450 18.29 4.71 -15.51
C SER A 450 18.10 6.08 -16.16
N VAL A 451 18.26 7.16 -15.40
CA VAL A 451 17.96 8.52 -15.87
C VAL A 451 19.19 9.23 -16.40
N VAL A 452 19.01 10.06 -17.45
CA VAL A 452 20.05 10.99 -17.93
C VAL A 452 19.88 12.31 -17.20
N GLY A 453 20.90 12.70 -16.43
CA GLY A 453 20.79 13.80 -15.46
C GLY A 453 20.43 15.14 -16.06
N LYS A 454 21.05 15.50 -17.19
CA LYS A 454 20.78 16.75 -17.89
C LYS A 454 19.35 16.84 -18.40
N MET A 455 18.79 15.74 -18.90
CA MET A 455 17.40 15.71 -19.36
C MET A 455 16.45 15.96 -18.19
N SER A 456 16.65 15.28 -17.05
CA SER A 456 15.85 15.52 -15.85
C SER A 456 15.98 16.95 -15.32
N ASP A 457 17.17 17.56 -15.39
CA ASP A 457 17.36 18.98 -15.06
C ASP A 457 16.58 19.92 -15.99
N GLU A 458 16.71 19.74 -17.31
CA GLU A 458 16.04 20.56 -18.32
C GLU A 458 14.50 20.50 -18.17
N PHE A 459 13.95 19.30 -17.98
CA PHE A 459 12.51 19.11 -17.81
C PHE A 459 12.02 19.53 -16.43
N SER A 460 12.84 19.47 -15.38
CA SER A 460 12.47 20.04 -14.06
C SER A 460 12.39 21.56 -14.10
N ASN A 461 13.28 22.21 -14.86
CA ASN A 461 13.28 23.66 -15.00
C ASN A 461 12.12 24.19 -15.86
N SER A 462 11.75 23.47 -16.92
CA SER A 462 10.63 23.84 -17.80
C SER A 462 9.28 23.36 -17.29
N ASN A 463 9.24 22.30 -16.48
CA ASN A 463 8.06 21.58 -16.03
C ASN A 463 7.15 21.09 -17.19
N ASP A 464 7.74 20.83 -18.36
CA ASP A 464 7.01 20.25 -19.49
C ASP A 464 6.83 18.74 -19.28
N LYS A 465 5.58 18.30 -19.19
CA LYS A 465 5.19 16.91 -18.94
C LYS A 465 4.57 16.25 -20.17
N ASN A 466 5.00 16.61 -21.38
CA ASN A 466 4.50 16.00 -22.60
C ASN A 466 4.99 14.55 -22.76
N PRO A 467 4.10 13.53 -22.77
CA PRO A 467 4.51 12.13 -22.84
C PRO A 467 5.25 11.77 -24.13
N ASN A 468 5.18 12.57 -25.20
CA ASN A 468 5.81 12.21 -26.47
C ASN A 468 7.32 12.48 -26.52
N TYR A 469 7.85 13.35 -25.66
CA TYR A 469 9.27 13.74 -25.71
C TYR A 469 9.87 14.15 -24.37
N ALA A 470 9.06 14.43 -23.34
CA ALA A 470 9.60 14.87 -22.05
C ALA A 470 10.32 13.73 -21.34
N HIS A 471 11.22 14.11 -20.42
CA HIS A 471 11.85 13.21 -19.46
C HIS A 471 11.28 13.44 -18.06
N VAL A 472 11.44 12.47 -17.18
CA VAL A 472 10.99 12.58 -15.79
C VAL A 472 11.71 13.72 -15.09
N THR A 473 10.95 14.56 -14.41
CA THR A 473 11.46 15.64 -13.56
C THR A 473 11.98 15.07 -12.23
N TRP A 474 12.72 15.86 -11.45
CA TRP A 474 13.15 15.44 -10.10
C TRP A 474 11.98 15.15 -9.16
N ASP A 475 10.86 15.87 -9.30
CA ASP A 475 9.63 15.59 -8.55
C ASP A 475 9.00 14.26 -8.97
N ASP A 476 8.98 13.95 -10.28
CA ASP A 476 8.50 12.65 -10.76
C ASP A 476 9.42 11.52 -10.25
N ILE A 477 10.74 11.71 -10.28
CA ILE A 477 11.73 10.76 -9.75
C ILE A 477 11.50 10.51 -8.26
N LEU A 478 11.25 11.55 -7.47
CA LEU A 478 10.92 11.42 -6.05
C LEU A 478 9.64 10.60 -5.87
N GLU A 479 8.57 10.93 -6.59
CA GLU A 479 7.30 10.19 -6.49
C GLU A 479 7.48 8.72 -6.89
N MET A 480 8.19 8.45 -7.99
CA MET A 480 8.51 7.11 -8.47
C MET A 480 9.31 6.33 -7.41
N HIS A 481 10.33 6.94 -6.84
CA HIS A 481 11.16 6.33 -5.80
C HIS A 481 10.32 5.98 -4.56
N LEU A 482 9.57 6.96 -4.03
CA LEU A 482 8.75 6.76 -2.83
C LEU A 482 7.71 5.66 -3.05
N SER A 483 7.16 5.53 -4.25
CA SER A 483 6.13 4.52 -4.57
C SER A 483 6.50 3.06 -4.25
N GLY A 484 7.79 2.75 -4.14
CA GLY A 484 8.29 1.38 -3.94
C GLY A 484 8.26 0.49 -5.19
N TYR A 485 7.81 1.02 -6.33
CA TYR A 485 7.78 0.31 -7.62
C TYR A 485 8.99 0.61 -8.51
N TRP A 486 9.77 1.64 -8.18
CA TRP A 486 10.91 2.08 -8.98
C TRP A 486 12.22 2.11 -8.18
N GLU A 487 13.28 1.61 -8.78
CA GLU A 487 14.66 1.87 -8.36
C GLU A 487 15.31 2.81 -9.37
N ILE A 488 15.91 3.91 -8.90
CA ILE A 488 16.51 4.94 -9.75
C ILE A 488 18.01 4.67 -9.87
N GLN A 489 18.51 4.61 -11.10
CA GLN A 489 19.90 4.30 -11.42
C GLN A 489 20.52 5.35 -12.35
N ASN A 490 21.85 5.30 -12.47
CA ASN A 490 22.63 6.32 -13.13
C ASN A 490 22.84 5.97 -14.63
N HIS A 491 22.49 6.90 -15.52
CA HIS A 491 22.73 6.79 -16.96
C HIS A 491 23.62 7.92 -17.49
N SER A 492 24.59 8.37 -16.69
CA SER A 492 25.41 9.58 -16.86
C SER A 492 24.64 10.88 -16.76
N TYR A 493 25.34 11.99 -16.45
CA TYR A 493 24.72 13.30 -16.40
C TYR A 493 24.52 13.88 -17.81
N ASP A 494 25.59 14.00 -18.61
CA ASP A 494 25.57 14.58 -19.96
C ASP A 494 26.38 13.76 -20.98
N CYS A 495 26.53 12.46 -20.74
CA CYS A 495 27.27 11.56 -21.65
C CYS A 495 26.34 10.67 -22.50
N HIS A 496 25.08 11.08 -22.73
CA HIS A 496 24.14 10.37 -23.61
C HIS A 496 24.11 10.98 -25.02
N THR A 497 25.28 11.08 -25.67
CA THR A 497 25.46 11.65 -27.02
C THR A 497 26.47 10.84 -27.87
N TYR A 498 26.45 11.07 -29.18
CA TYR A 498 27.47 10.58 -30.14
C TYR A 498 28.39 11.71 -30.66
N ASP A 499 28.13 12.97 -30.32
CA ASP A 499 28.75 14.12 -31.00
C ASP A 499 30.23 14.29 -30.65
N GLN A 500 30.53 14.38 -29.34
CA GLN A 500 31.90 14.61 -28.85
C GLN A 500 32.57 13.35 -28.32
N ARG A 501 31.76 12.36 -27.92
CA ARG A 501 32.14 11.09 -27.30
C ARG A 501 31.07 10.08 -27.65
N ASN A 502 31.43 8.80 -27.77
CA ASN A 502 30.45 7.72 -27.85
C ASN A 502 30.04 7.28 -26.44
N GLY A 503 28.95 7.83 -25.92
CA GLY A 503 28.48 7.53 -24.58
C GLY A 503 29.49 7.96 -23.53
N VAL A 504 29.92 7.04 -22.67
CA VAL A 504 30.99 7.26 -21.69
C VAL A 504 32.38 6.81 -22.15
N SER A 505 32.53 6.27 -23.36
CA SER A 505 33.80 5.67 -23.83
C SER A 505 34.94 6.69 -23.97
N GLN A 506 36.12 6.41 -23.44
CA GLN A 506 37.33 7.25 -23.62
C GLN A 506 37.61 7.53 -25.10
N VAL A 507 37.94 8.78 -25.42
CA VAL A 507 38.21 9.20 -26.79
C VAL A 507 39.68 8.99 -27.16
N SER A 508 39.97 8.91 -28.46
CA SER A 508 41.34 8.74 -28.95
C SER A 508 42.23 9.91 -28.52
N ASN A 509 43.43 9.62 -28.02
CA ASN A 509 44.42 10.57 -27.48
C ASN A 509 44.06 11.25 -26.14
N GLU A 510 42.96 10.85 -25.48
CA GLU A 510 42.67 11.26 -24.12
C GLU A 510 43.51 10.48 -23.12
N SER A 511 44.28 11.17 -22.27
CA SER A 511 45.03 10.48 -21.20
C SER A 511 44.09 9.84 -20.18
N ASP A 512 44.50 8.71 -19.60
CA ASP A 512 43.70 7.99 -18.58
C ASP A 512 43.37 8.89 -17.38
N SER A 513 44.30 9.77 -17.00
CA SER A 513 44.10 10.73 -15.90
C SER A 513 42.99 11.73 -16.19
N HIS A 514 42.95 12.27 -17.42
CA HIS A 514 41.92 13.19 -17.86
C HIS A 514 40.57 12.47 -17.95
N TYR A 515 40.55 11.29 -18.56
CA TYR A 515 39.36 10.47 -18.69
C TYR A 515 38.74 10.11 -17.34
N LYS A 516 39.56 9.65 -16.38
CA LYS A 516 39.11 9.35 -15.02
C LYS A 516 38.52 10.61 -14.36
N SER A 517 39.20 11.75 -14.43
CA SER A 517 38.69 12.99 -13.84
C SER A 517 37.37 13.44 -14.48
N PHE A 518 37.27 13.38 -15.81
CA PHE A 518 36.07 13.73 -16.56
C PHE A 518 34.89 12.83 -16.17
N LEU A 519 35.08 11.52 -16.26
CA LEU A 519 34.02 10.55 -16.03
C LEU A 519 33.58 10.54 -14.57
N THR A 520 34.51 10.65 -13.62
CA THR A 520 34.17 10.80 -12.20
C THR A 520 33.34 12.06 -11.96
N SER A 521 33.68 13.19 -12.59
CA SER A 521 32.92 14.43 -12.42
C SER A 521 31.49 14.31 -12.94
N ASP A 522 31.30 13.80 -14.15
CA ASP A 522 29.97 13.64 -14.76
C ASP A 522 29.09 12.69 -13.93
N ILE A 523 29.62 11.52 -13.59
CA ILE A 523 28.87 10.48 -12.89
C ILE A 523 28.54 10.89 -11.46
N CYS A 524 29.51 11.45 -10.72
CA CYS A 524 29.26 11.90 -9.34
C CYS A 524 28.26 13.06 -9.31
N HIS A 525 28.23 13.93 -10.33
CA HIS A 525 27.23 15.00 -10.39
C HIS A 525 25.80 14.43 -10.43
N LEU A 526 25.56 13.37 -11.21
CA LEU A 526 24.28 12.69 -11.21
C LEU A 526 24.04 11.87 -9.93
N GLN A 527 25.07 11.23 -9.36
CA GLN A 527 24.96 10.55 -8.06
C GLN A 527 24.42 11.49 -6.99
N ASP A 528 25.01 12.68 -6.87
CA ASP A 528 24.65 13.66 -5.86
C ASP A 528 23.21 14.17 -6.05
N LYS A 529 22.79 14.39 -7.31
CA LYS A 529 21.42 14.80 -7.61
C LYS A 529 20.38 13.73 -7.27
N ILE A 530 20.61 12.47 -7.67
CA ILE A 530 19.70 11.38 -7.33
C ILE A 530 19.68 11.15 -5.82
N ALA A 531 20.83 11.18 -5.15
CA ALA A 531 20.93 11.03 -3.70
C ALA A 531 20.25 12.17 -2.94
N TYR A 532 20.36 13.41 -3.42
CA TYR A 532 19.71 14.57 -2.83
C TYR A 532 18.17 14.42 -2.87
N VAL A 533 17.64 13.96 -4.00
CA VAL A 533 16.19 13.81 -4.18
C VAL A 533 15.67 12.57 -3.45
N THR A 534 16.32 11.42 -3.60
CA THR A 534 15.78 10.12 -3.14
C THR A 534 16.30 9.68 -1.77
N GLY A 535 17.34 10.33 -1.24
CA GLY A 535 18.07 9.86 -0.07
C GLY A 535 18.95 8.61 -0.31
N VAL A 536 18.99 8.10 -1.55
CA VAL A 536 19.73 6.88 -1.91
C VAL A 536 20.64 7.16 -3.11
N ALA A 537 21.93 6.92 -2.94
CA ALA A 537 22.87 6.97 -4.06
C ALA A 537 22.69 5.73 -4.96
N PRO A 538 22.63 5.90 -6.29
CA PRO A 538 22.62 4.76 -7.21
C PRO A 538 23.81 3.83 -6.98
N ASN A 539 23.57 2.54 -7.15
CA ASN A 539 24.56 1.48 -6.95
C ASN A 539 24.84 0.70 -8.24
N THR A 540 24.07 0.97 -9.30
CA THR A 540 24.16 0.35 -10.61
C THR A 540 24.29 1.42 -11.69
N PHE A 541 25.24 1.23 -12.61
CA PHE A 541 25.44 2.13 -13.74
C PHE A 541 24.99 1.47 -15.04
N THR A 542 24.21 2.19 -15.85
CA THR A 542 23.77 1.73 -17.16
C THR A 542 24.58 2.45 -18.22
N TYR A 543 25.26 1.74 -19.12
CA TYR A 543 26.10 2.40 -20.14
C TYR A 543 25.24 3.03 -21.25
N PRO A 544 25.31 4.35 -21.49
CA PRO A 544 24.71 4.97 -22.68
C PRO A 544 25.14 4.24 -23.96
N PHE A 545 24.17 3.83 -24.77
CA PHE A 545 24.36 3.05 -26.01
C PHE A 545 25.08 1.70 -25.84
N GLY A 546 25.30 1.24 -24.60
CA GLY A 546 26.19 0.10 -24.32
C GLY A 546 27.67 0.40 -24.55
N ALA A 547 28.04 1.67 -24.68
CA ALA A 547 29.39 2.10 -25.03
C ALA A 547 30.27 2.26 -23.78
N PHE A 548 31.36 1.50 -23.73
CA PHE A 548 32.38 1.55 -22.68
C PHE A 548 33.74 1.12 -23.22
N ASN A 549 34.80 1.30 -22.44
CA ASN A 549 36.13 0.77 -22.72
C ASN A 549 36.72 0.04 -21.49
N GLU A 550 37.97 -0.43 -21.59
CA GLU A 550 38.65 -1.15 -20.49
C GLU A 550 38.77 -0.31 -19.21
N ASN A 551 38.95 1.00 -19.34
CA ASN A 551 39.11 1.91 -18.20
C ASN A 551 37.78 2.30 -17.53
N THR A 552 36.64 2.23 -18.25
CA THR A 552 35.32 2.65 -17.70
C THR A 552 34.98 1.89 -16.43
N ASP A 553 35.10 0.56 -16.42
CA ASP A 553 34.75 -0.27 -15.25
C ASP A 553 35.61 0.04 -14.03
N THR A 554 36.89 0.31 -14.25
CA THR A 554 37.84 0.68 -13.19
C THR A 554 37.40 1.98 -12.54
N VAL A 555 37.05 2.99 -13.33
CA VAL A 555 36.56 4.27 -12.80
C VAL A 555 35.24 4.10 -12.06
N LEU A 556 34.28 3.32 -12.60
CA LEU A 556 33.00 3.05 -11.94
C LEU A 556 33.17 2.32 -10.59
N LYS A 557 34.08 1.34 -10.54
CA LYS A 557 34.46 0.63 -9.31
C LYS A 557 35.07 1.57 -8.29
N ASP A 558 35.98 2.45 -8.71
CA ASP A 558 36.61 3.44 -7.85
C ASP A 558 35.60 4.44 -7.27
N ILE A 559 34.56 4.79 -8.02
CA ILE A 559 33.44 5.65 -7.56
C ILE A 559 32.53 4.91 -6.56
N GLY A 560 32.49 3.57 -6.62
CA GLY A 560 31.71 2.73 -5.70
C GLY A 560 30.45 2.10 -6.31
N PHE A 561 30.29 2.12 -7.63
CA PHE A 561 29.25 1.30 -8.28
C PHE A 561 29.51 -0.17 -8.05
N LYS A 562 28.44 -0.94 -7.83
CA LYS A 562 28.50 -2.37 -7.52
C LYS A 562 28.12 -3.25 -8.69
N ALA A 563 27.34 -2.71 -9.63
CA ALA A 563 26.87 -3.43 -10.81
C ALA A 563 26.86 -2.51 -12.04
N THR A 564 26.92 -3.09 -13.23
CA THR A 564 26.76 -2.35 -14.48
C THR A 564 25.91 -3.10 -15.51
N LEU A 565 25.09 -2.35 -16.26
CA LEU A 565 24.15 -2.87 -17.26
C LEU A 565 24.63 -2.53 -18.68
N SER A 566 24.83 -3.55 -19.52
CA SER A 566 25.26 -3.40 -20.92
C SER A 566 24.11 -3.57 -21.91
N CYS A 567 24.34 -3.29 -23.19
CA CYS A 567 23.39 -3.61 -24.28
C CYS A 567 23.68 -4.95 -24.95
N THR A 568 24.50 -5.82 -24.33
CA THR A 568 24.77 -7.15 -24.87
C THR A 568 23.55 -8.04 -24.65
N GLU A 569 23.00 -8.57 -25.74
CA GLU A 569 21.86 -9.49 -25.70
C GLU A 569 22.20 -10.81 -24.98
N GLY A 570 21.33 -11.25 -24.07
CA GLY A 570 21.45 -12.54 -23.38
C GLY A 570 21.05 -12.50 -21.91
N VAL A 571 21.20 -13.65 -21.26
CA VAL A 571 20.95 -13.85 -19.82
C VAL A 571 22.29 -13.96 -19.08
N SER A 572 22.40 -13.27 -17.96
CA SER A 572 23.58 -13.35 -17.08
C SER A 572 23.37 -14.38 -15.98
N THR A 573 24.46 -15.01 -15.52
CA THR A 573 24.44 -15.81 -14.29
C THR A 573 24.99 -14.96 -13.16
N VAL A 574 24.24 -14.81 -12.06
CA VAL A 574 24.73 -14.17 -10.84
C VAL A 574 25.06 -15.21 -9.78
N LYS A 575 26.18 -15.01 -9.08
CA LYS A 575 26.74 -15.98 -8.14
C LYS A 575 27.04 -15.36 -6.79
N LYS A 576 26.56 -16.01 -5.72
CA LYS A 576 26.85 -15.61 -4.34
C LYS A 576 28.36 -15.69 -4.07
N GLY A 577 28.92 -14.62 -3.55
CA GLY A 577 30.35 -14.46 -3.27
C GLY A 577 31.20 -14.02 -4.45
N ASP A 578 30.62 -13.74 -5.63
CA ASP A 578 31.36 -13.28 -6.81
C ASP A 578 30.88 -11.91 -7.30
N PRO A 579 31.43 -10.80 -6.77
CA PRO A 579 31.04 -9.46 -7.22
C PRO A 579 31.35 -9.16 -8.69
N GLN A 580 32.25 -9.90 -9.35
CA GLN A 580 32.57 -9.62 -10.76
C GLN A 580 31.41 -9.98 -11.70
N CYS A 581 30.55 -10.93 -11.32
CA CYS A 581 29.38 -11.30 -12.11
C CYS A 581 28.33 -10.18 -12.25
N LEU A 582 28.44 -9.11 -11.45
CA LEU A 582 27.54 -7.94 -11.48
C LEU A 582 27.93 -6.89 -12.53
N TYR A 583 29.09 -7.02 -13.18
CA TYR A 583 29.56 -6.07 -14.19
C TYR A 583 29.22 -6.56 -15.59
N LYS A 584 28.80 -5.62 -16.45
CA LYS A 584 28.41 -5.86 -17.85
C LYS A 584 27.31 -6.90 -17.97
N LEU A 585 26.31 -6.80 -17.08
CA LEU A 585 25.13 -7.65 -17.14
C LEU A 585 24.46 -7.52 -18.50
N LYS A 586 24.05 -8.66 -19.04
CA LYS A 586 23.39 -8.78 -20.34
C LYS A 586 21.92 -8.41 -20.21
N ARG A 587 21.35 -7.84 -21.27
CA ARG A 587 19.96 -7.39 -21.30
C ARG A 587 19.34 -7.72 -22.65
N HIS A 588 18.04 -8.02 -22.64
CA HIS A 588 17.25 -8.19 -23.86
C HIS A 588 16.48 -6.92 -24.20
N LEU A 589 16.80 -6.27 -25.33
CA LEU A 589 16.02 -5.17 -25.84
C LEU A 589 14.61 -5.66 -26.17
N ARG A 590 13.58 -5.00 -25.64
CA ARG A 590 12.20 -5.32 -25.99
C ARG A 590 11.81 -4.66 -27.33
N PRO A 591 11.62 -5.42 -28.42
CA PRO A 591 11.16 -4.84 -29.69
C PRO A 591 9.66 -4.52 -29.66
N PRO A 592 9.16 -3.62 -30.51
CA PRO A 592 7.75 -3.19 -30.51
C PRO A 592 6.78 -4.19 -31.16
N ASP A 593 7.27 -5.07 -32.03
CA ASP A 593 6.42 -5.81 -32.97
C ASP A 593 6.31 -7.31 -32.64
N ILE A 594 6.99 -7.78 -31.59
CA ILE A 594 6.99 -9.19 -31.19
C ILE A 594 5.98 -9.38 -30.03
N PRO A 595 5.03 -10.32 -30.11
CA PRO A 595 4.14 -10.64 -29.00
C PRO A 595 4.88 -11.18 -27.77
N ALA A 596 4.37 -10.91 -26.56
CA ALA A 596 5.01 -11.30 -25.30
C ALA A 596 5.43 -12.78 -25.25
N LYS A 597 4.53 -13.69 -25.66
CA LYS A 597 4.77 -15.14 -25.64
C LYS A 597 5.94 -15.58 -26.55
N GLU A 598 6.16 -14.89 -27.65
CA GLU A 598 7.27 -15.17 -28.58
C GLU A 598 8.57 -14.54 -28.08
N PHE A 599 8.49 -13.30 -27.60
CA PHE A 599 9.65 -12.58 -27.06
C PHE A 599 10.28 -13.32 -25.88
N PHE A 600 9.48 -13.80 -24.93
CA PHE A 600 9.98 -14.45 -23.71
C PHE A 600 10.35 -15.93 -23.87
N THR A 601 10.54 -16.43 -25.09
CA THR A 601 10.96 -17.84 -25.30
C THR A 601 12.33 -18.18 -24.70
N PHE A 602 13.22 -17.18 -24.53
CA PHE A 602 14.52 -17.35 -23.86
C PHE A 602 14.43 -17.58 -22.33
N LEU A 603 13.22 -17.44 -21.76
CA LEU A 603 12.94 -17.69 -20.34
C LEU A 603 12.58 -19.17 -20.03
N GLN A 604 12.50 -20.02 -21.06
CA GLN A 604 12.26 -21.46 -20.95
C GLN A 604 13.58 -22.22 -20.98
#